data_AF-A0A5D0EL71-F1
#
_entry.id   AF-A0A5D0EL71-F1
#
_cell.length_a   1.000
_cell.length_b   1.000
_cell.length_c   1.000
_cell.angle_alpha   90.00
_cell.angle_beta   90.00
_cell.angle_gamma   90.00
#
_symmetry.space_group_name_H-M   'P 1'
#
loop_
_entity.id
_entity.type
_entity.pdbx_description
1 polymer ?
#
loop_
_entity_poly.entity_id
_entity_poly.type
_entity_poly.pdbx_seq_one_letter_code
_entity_poly.pdbx_strand_id
1 'polypeptide(L)'
;MSRAQDNLYYAHSAHAPNGDPLPHDYWQPLQTHAQNVGNLAASFAEYFGAQDIACCTGQLHDLDKYSPDFNARLHGGRRVDHATAGAKIAVERWQVIGKLMAFCIAGHHAGLANGNGKGDNRSTLKQRLNLQFGADIPRLDDIW
;
A
#
# COMPACT_ATOMS: atom_id res chain seq x y z
N MET A 1 -23.30 -12.68 -20.30
CA MET A 1 -21.93 -12.36 -20.78
C MET A 1 -21.50 -11.07 -20.12
N SER A 2 -20.84 -11.17 -18.96
CA SER A 2 -20.34 -10.00 -18.23
C SER A 2 -19.03 -9.59 -18.89
N ARG A 3 -18.94 -8.35 -19.38
CA ARG A 3 -17.67 -7.76 -19.81
C ARG A 3 -16.68 -7.87 -18.65
N ALA A 4 -15.47 -8.37 -18.92
CA ALA A 4 -14.35 -8.17 -18.03
C ALA A 4 -14.22 -6.66 -17.82
N GLN A 5 -14.54 -6.18 -16.62
CA GLN A 5 -14.09 -4.86 -16.21
C GLN A 5 -12.57 -4.93 -16.25
N ASP A 6 -11.95 -4.07 -17.05
CA ASP A 6 -10.51 -3.93 -17.05
C ASP A 6 -10.05 -3.80 -15.60
N ASN A 7 -9.10 -4.66 -15.23
CA ASN A 7 -8.52 -4.88 -13.91
C ASN A 7 -7.71 -3.64 -13.45
N LEU A 8 -8.35 -2.48 -13.37
CA LEU A 8 -7.74 -1.19 -13.09
C LEU A 8 -8.06 -0.77 -11.66
N TYR A 9 -7.03 -0.72 -10.82
CA TYR A 9 -7.09 -0.20 -9.46
C TYR A 9 -6.59 1.25 -9.41
N TYR A 10 -7.09 1.99 -8.43
CA TYR A 10 -6.77 3.41 -8.25
C TYR A 10 -6.13 3.66 -6.89
N ALA A 11 -5.11 4.52 -6.86
CA ALA A 11 -4.50 4.97 -5.62
C ALA A 11 -5.34 6.05 -4.94
N HIS A 12 -5.92 6.96 -5.73
CA HIS A 12 -6.65 8.14 -5.28
C HIS A 12 -7.88 8.40 -6.17
N SER A 13 -9.01 8.72 -5.53
CA SER A 13 -10.18 9.28 -6.19
C SER A 13 -10.04 10.79 -6.35
N ALA A 14 -10.60 11.32 -7.42
CA ALA A 14 -10.60 12.75 -7.70
C ALA A 14 -11.96 13.38 -7.38
N HIS A 15 -11.95 14.61 -6.87
CA HIS A 15 -13.15 15.37 -6.55
C HIS A 15 -13.05 16.77 -7.16
N ALA A 16 -14.18 17.31 -7.60
CA ALA A 16 -14.29 18.68 -8.04
C ALA A 16 -14.11 19.65 -6.85
N PRO A 17 -13.85 20.95 -7.08
CA PRO A 17 -13.67 21.93 -6.01
C PRO A 17 -14.86 22.04 -5.03
N ASN A 18 -16.06 21.68 -5.49
CA ASN A 18 -17.28 21.64 -4.69
C ASN A 18 -17.43 20.34 -3.86
N GLY A 19 -16.50 19.40 -3.97
CA GLY A 19 -16.49 18.11 -3.25
C GLY A 19 -17.16 16.95 -4.00
N ASP A 20 -17.76 17.18 -5.16
CA ASP A 20 -18.41 16.12 -5.92
C ASP A 20 -17.37 15.15 -6.53
N PRO A 21 -17.63 13.83 -6.54
CA PRO A 21 -16.70 12.88 -7.15
C PRO A 21 -16.62 13.08 -8.67
N LEU A 22 -15.39 13.08 -9.19
CA LEU A 22 -15.14 13.11 -10.63
C LEU A 22 -15.18 11.70 -11.25
N PRO A 23 -15.41 11.59 -12.57
CA PRO A 23 -15.32 10.31 -13.29
C PRO A 23 -13.98 9.61 -13.10
N HIS A 24 -13.96 8.28 -13.29
CA HIS A 24 -12.76 7.44 -13.12
C HIS A 24 -11.56 7.86 -13.99
N ASP A 25 -11.79 8.50 -15.14
CA ASP A 25 -10.73 9.03 -16.01
C ASP A 25 -9.86 10.10 -15.31
N TYR A 26 -10.36 10.71 -14.22
CA TYR A 26 -9.62 11.67 -13.40
C TYR A 26 -8.96 11.03 -12.18
N TRP A 27 -9.27 9.77 -11.87
CA TRP A 27 -8.69 9.05 -10.74
C TRP A 27 -7.27 8.62 -11.09
N GLN A 28 -6.39 8.56 -10.09
CA GLN A 28 -5.00 8.18 -10.34
C GLN A 28 -4.84 6.66 -10.35
N PRO A 29 -4.38 6.05 -11.46
CA PRO A 29 -4.10 4.62 -11.51
C PRO A 29 -3.05 4.21 -10.48
N LEU A 30 -3.29 3.07 -9.82
CA LEU A 30 -2.42 2.57 -8.76
C LEU A 30 -1.02 2.23 -9.27
N GLN A 31 -0.90 1.65 -10.46
CA GLN A 31 0.39 1.34 -11.07
C GLN A 31 1.24 2.59 -11.29
N THR A 32 0.66 3.64 -11.88
CA THR A 32 1.33 4.93 -12.10
C THR A 32 1.74 5.57 -10.77
N HIS A 33 0.87 5.52 -9.76
CA HIS A 33 1.18 6.00 -8.42
C HIS A 33 2.38 5.26 -7.82
N ALA A 34 2.37 3.93 -7.81
CA ALA A 34 3.45 3.12 -7.28
C ALA A 34 4.78 3.40 -7.98
N GLN A 35 4.78 3.51 -9.31
CA GLN A 35 5.97 3.86 -10.09
C GLN A 35 6.50 5.26 -9.74
N ASN A 36 5.63 6.27 -9.69
CA ASN A 36 6.03 7.63 -9.37
C ASN A 36 6.59 7.75 -7.94
N VAL A 37 5.93 7.13 -6.96
CA VAL A 37 6.39 7.11 -5.57
C VAL A 37 7.71 6.35 -5.43
N GLY A 38 7.85 5.21 -6.12
CA GLY A 38 9.11 4.47 -6.17
C GLY A 38 10.27 5.30 -6.72
N ASN A 39 10.07 5.93 -7.89
CA ASN A 39 11.10 6.75 -8.53
C ASN A 39 11.50 7.95 -7.66
N LEU A 40 10.51 8.62 -7.03
CA LEU A 40 10.77 9.73 -6.14
C LEU A 40 11.53 9.28 -4.89
N ALA A 41 11.13 8.17 -4.26
CA ALA A 41 11.83 7.60 -3.12
C ALA A 41 13.27 7.21 -3.46
N ALA A 42 13.50 6.64 -4.64
CA ALA A 42 14.83 6.31 -5.14
C ALA A 42 15.72 7.56 -5.26
N SER A 43 15.18 8.66 -5.80
CA SER A 43 15.92 9.93 -5.95
C SER A 43 16.36 10.50 -4.61
N PHE A 44 15.52 10.43 -3.57
CA PHE A 44 15.91 10.86 -2.23
C PHE A 44 16.96 9.94 -1.58
N ALA A 45 16.98 8.68 -1.96
CA ALA A 45 17.91 7.68 -1.42
C ALA A 45 19.26 7.64 -2.14
N GLU A 46 19.42 8.39 -3.24
CA GLU A 46 20.62 8.39 -4.07
C GLU A 46 21.89 8.73 -3.28
N TYR A 47 21.81 9.74 -2.41
CA TYR A 47 22.94 10.15 -1.57
C TYR A 47 23.46 9.02 -0.66
N PHE A 48 22.59 8.06 -0.31
CA PHE A 48 22.91 6.94 0.56
C PHE A 48 23.28 5.65 -0.20
N GLY A 49 23.25 5.67 -1.53
CA GLY A 49 23.42 4.46 -2.36
C GLY A 49 22.31 3.43 -2.14
N ALA A 50 21.11 3.88 -1.74
CA ALA A 50 19.99 3.01 -1.35
C ALA A 50 18.78 3.10 -2.29
N GLN A 51 18.99 3.53 -3.54
CA GLN A 51 17.95 3.78 -4.54
C GLN A 51 17.02 2.58 -4.73
N ASP A 52 17.56 1.38 -4.90
CA ASP A 52 16.79 0.17 -5.22
C ASP A 52 15.82 -0.22 -4.09
N ILE A 53 16.32 -0.18 -2.85
CA ILE A 53 15.52 -0.48 -1.65
C ILE A 53 14.44 0.57 -1.47
N ALA A 54 14.78 1.86 -1.66
CA ALA A 54 13.82 2.94 -1.56
C ALA A 54 12.74 2.87 -2.66
N CYS A 55 13.13 2.54 -3.89
CA CYS A 55 12.21 2.33 -5.01
C CYS A 55 11.21 1.22 -4.69
N CYS A 56 11.70 0.05 -4.26
CA CYS A 56 10.85 -1.09 -3.89
C CYS A 56 9.94 -0.74 -2.71
N THR A 57 10.45 -0.02 -1.71
CA THR A 57 9.64 0.43 -0.56
C THR A 57 8.51 1.36 -1.02
N GLY A 58 8.81 2.31 -1.89
CA GLY A 58 7.84 3.24 -2.46
C GLY A 58 6.80 2.54 -3.32
N GLN A 59 7.18 1.56 -4.15
CA GLN A 59 6.23 0.80 -4.96
C GLN A 59 5.29 -0.06 -4.12
N LEU A 60 5.78 -0.63 -3.00
CA LEU A 60 5.02 -1.54 -2.15
C LEU A 60 4.14 -0.82 -1.12
N HIS A 61 4.30 0.49 -0.90
CA HIS A 61 3.66 1.16 0.24
C HIS A 61 2.14 1.02 0.24
N ASP A 62 1.51 1.10 -0.94
CA ASP A 62 0.06 1.06 -1.15
C ASP A 62 -0.41 -0.27 -1.76
N LEU A 63 0.39 -1.34 -1.69
CA LEU A 63 0.12 -2.59 -2.41
C LEU A 63 -1.24 -3.21 -2.09
N ASP A 64 -1.71 -3.05 -0.85
CA ASP A 64 -3.04 -3.51 -0.39
C ASP A 64 -4.21 -2.97 -1.26
N LYS A 65 -4.00 -1.88 -2.00
CA LYS A 65 -4.99 -1.29 -2.90
C LYS A 65 -5.28 -2.15 -4.13
N TYR A 66 -4.43 -3.10 -4.49
CA TYR A 66 -4.73 -4.16 -5.47
C TYR A 66 -5.64 -5.23 -4.84
N SER A 67 -6.81 -4.83 -4.34
CA SER A 67 -7.79 -5.74 -3.78
C SER A 67 -9.22 -5.26 -4.05
N PRO A 68 -10.16 -6.16 -4.36
CA PRO A 68 -11.57 -5.80 -4.54
C PRO A 68 -12.18 -5.09 -3.32
N ASP A 69 -11.77 -5.49 -2.11
CA ASP A 69 -12.17 -4.84 -0.86
C ASP A 69 -11.76 -3.37 -0.79
N PHE A 70 -10.53 -3.03 -1.20
CA PHE A 70 -10.10 -1.63 -1.23
C PHE A 70 -10.82 -0.84 -2.32
N ASN A 71 -11.03 -1.45 -3.49
CA ASN A 71 -11.81 -0.80 -4.54
C ASN A 71 -13.26 -0.52 -4.07
N ALA A 72 -13.90 -1.45 -3.37
CA ALA A 72 -15.22 -1.23 -2.77
C ALA A 72 -15.20 -0.08 -1.77
N ARG A 73 -14.13 0.08 -0.98
CA ARG A 73 -13.95 1.22 -0.09
C ARG A 73 -13.93 2.56 -0.83
N LEU A 74 -13.26 2.66 -1.97
CA LEU A 74 -13.24 3.89 -2.78
C LEU A 74 -14.66 4.30 -3.23
N HIS A 75 -15.57 3.34 -3.32
CA HIS A 75 -16.98 3.54 -3.68
C HIS A 75 -17.90 3.67 -2.46
N GLY A 76 -17.36 4.10 -1.32
CA GLY A 76 -18.13 4.32 -0.08
C GLY A 76 -18.33 3.07 0.78
N GLY A 77 -17.66 1.96 0.44
CA GLY A 77 -17.64 0.76 1.26
C GLY A 77 -16.89 0.94 2.58
N ARG A 78 -16.89 -0.12 3.39
CA ARG A 78 -16.22 -0.12 4.71
C ARG A 78 -14.71 0.13 4.58
N ARG A 79 -14.12 0.70 5.62
CA ARG A 79 -12.67 0.81 5.74
C ARG A 79 -12.04 -0.58 5.90
N VAL A 80 -10.99 -0.83 5.13
CA VAL A 80 -10.15 -2.04 5.21
C VAL A 80 -8.69 -1.66 5.48
N ASP A 81 -7.89 -2.62 5.98
CA ASP A 81 -6.45 -2.44 6.10
C ASP A 81 -5.85 -2.16 4.71
N HIS A 82 -4.88 -1.25 4.67
CA HIS A 82 -4.23 -0.82 3.44
C HIS A 82 -2.76 -0.46 3.67
N ALA A 83 -2.13 -1.08 4.66
CA ALA A 83 -0.75 -0.79 5.03
C ALA A 83 0.06 -2.05 5.40
N THR A 84 -0.50 -3.25 5.25
CA THR A 84 0.11 -4.47 5.78
C THR A 84 0.60 -5.40 4.68
N ALA A 85 -0.10 -5.53 3.55
CA ALA A 85 0.28 -6.46 2.48
C ALA A 85 1.69 -6.16 1.95
N GLY A 86 1.96 -4.89 1.63
CA GLY A 86 3.29 -4.47 1.15
C GLY A 86 4.40 -4.77 2.16
N ALA A 87 4.13 -4.58 3.46
CA ALA A 87 5.07 -4.86 4.53
C ALA A 87 5.37 -6.37 4.65
N LYS A 88 4.35 -7.23 4.51
CA LYS A 88 4.53 -8.69 4.52
C LYS A 88 5.37 -9.16 3.34
N ILE A 89 5.03 -8.71 2.13
CA ILE A 89 5.76 -9.06 0.90
C ILE A 89 7.21 -8.57 0.96
N ALA A 90 7.46 -7.40 1.56
CA ALA A 90 8.81 -6.91 1.75
C ALA A 90 9.65 -7.87 2.62
N VAL A 91 9.12 -8.32 3.75
CA VAL A 91 9.81 -9.27 4.64
C VAL A 91 10.06 -10.61 3.94
N GLU A 92 9.08 -11.12 3.21
CA GLU A 92 9.20 -12.39 2.47
C GLU A 92 10.30 -12.35 1.41
N ARG A 93 10.42 -11.23 0.67
CA ARG A 93 11.38 -11.10 -0.44
C ARG A 93 12.79 -10.70 0.00
N TRP A 94 12.92 -9.81 0.99
CA TRP A 94 14.21 -9.19 1.33
C TRP A 94 14.66 -9.41 2.79
N GLN A 95 14.00 -10.30 3.54
CA GLN A 95 14.41 -10.75 4.88
C GLN A 95 14.72 -9.57 5.84
N VAL A 96 15.97 -9.40 6.26
CA VAL A 96 16.41 -8.33 7.19
C VAL A 96 16.17 -6.94 6.59
N ILE A 97 16.53 -6.73 5.33
CA ILE A 97 16.25 -5.47 4.62
C ILE A 97 14.75 -5.30 4.45
N GLY A 98 14.05 -6.37 4.10
CA GLY A 98 12.59 -6.41 4.01
C GLY A 98 11.90 -5.95 5.30
N LYS A 99 12.48 -6.27 6.46
CA LYS A 99 11.97 -5.80 7.75
C LYS A 99 12.14 -4.30 7.95
N LEU A 100 13.21 -3.69 7.45
CA LEU A 100 13.38 -2.24 7.46
C LEU A 100 12.36 -1.56 6.55
N MET A 101 12.18 -2.09 5.34
CA MET A 101 11.14 -1.63 4.40
C MET A 101 9.75 -1.75 5.02
N ALA A 102 9.47 -2.85 5.71
CA ALA A 102 8.18 -3.11 6.35
C ALA A 102 7.83 -2.10 7.44
N PHE A 103 8.81 -1.52 8.15
CA PHE A 103 8.56 -0.39 9.06
C PHE A 103 8.11 0.86 8.32
N CYS A 104 8.78 1.20 7.22
CA CYS A 104 8.42 2.34 6.38
C CYS A 104 7.03 2.14 5.76
N ILE A 105 6.75 0.95 5.24
CA ILE A 105 5.47 0.61 4.61
C ILE A 105 4.35 0.60 5.65
N ALA A 106 4.45 -0.18 6.73
CA ALA A 106 3.37 -0.27 7.72
C ALA A 106 3.13 1.03 8.49
N GLY A 107 4.12 1.93 8.50
CA GLY A 107 4.05 3.22 9.15
C GLY A 107 3.48 4.36 8.28
N HIS A 108 3.24 4.16 6.98
CA HIS A 108 3.01 5.28 6.06
C HIS A 108 1.76 6.14 6.37
N HIS A 109 0.79 5.63 7.13
CA HIS A 109 -0.37 6.40 7.62
C HIS A 109 -0.38 6.67 9.13
N ALA A 110 0.35 5.89 9.92
CA ALA A 110 0.28 5.93 11.38
C ALA A 110 1.57 6.44 12.04
N GLY A 111 2.63 6.70 11.27
CA GLY A 111 3.99 6.87 11.78
C GLY A 111 4.66 5.52 12.10
N LEU A 112 5.98 5.55 12.36
CA LEU A 112 6.75 4.34 12.65
C LEU A 112 6.21 3.61 13.89
N ALA A 113 5.78 2.36 13.70
CA ALA A 113 5.29 1.51 14.77
C ALA A 113 6.45 0.97 15.63
N ASN A 114 6.17 0.65 16.89
CA ASN A 114 7.08 -0.16 17.70
C ASN A 114 7.32 -1.51 17.02
N GLY A 115 8.57 -1.96 17.00
CA GLY A 115 8.93 -3.26 16.42
C GLY A 115 8.36 -4.45 17.19
N ASN A 116 8.26 -4.34 18.51
CA ASN A 116 7.67 -5.31 19.43
C ASN A 116 7.30 -4.60 20.76
N GLY A 117 6.53 -5.24 21.63
CA GLY A 117 6.14 -4.70 22.95
C GLY A 117 4.80 -3.92 22.94
N LYS A 118 4.55 -3.09 23.96
CA LYS A 118 3.33 -2.25 24.01
C LYS A 118 3.46 -1.07 23.04
N GLY A 119 2.41 -0.83 22.27
CA GLY A 119 2.20 0.45 21.57
C GLY A 119 1.12 1.26 22.29
N ASP A 120 1.08 2.57 22.08
CA ASP A 120 0.00 3.45 22.54
C ASP A 120 -1.30 3.16 21.78
N ASN A 121 -1.91 2.01 22.03
CA ASN A 121 -3.07 1.46 21.30
C ASN A 121 -2.86 1.27 19.79
N ARG A 122 -1.60 1.20 19.31
CA ARG A 122 -1.24 0.93 17.91
C ARG A 122 -0.66 -0.48 17.74
N SER A 123 -1.04 -1.17 16.68
CA SER A 123 -0.48 -2.48 16.33
C SER A 123 1.01 -2.37 16.02
N THR A 124 1.82 -3.21 16.67
CA THR A 124 3.25 -3.36 16.39
C THR A 124 3.48 -3.96 15.00
N LEU A 125 4.69 -3.80 14.46
CA LEU A 125 5.05 -4.46 13.20
C LEU A 125 4.91 -5.98 13.30
N LYS A 126 5.32 -6.59 14.43
CA LYS A 126 5.16 -8.04 14.65
C LYS A 126 3.71 -8.50 14.56
N GLN A 127 2.77 -7.75 15.15
CA GLN A 127 1.34 -8.08 15.07
C GLN A 127 0.82 -7.95 13.64
N ARG A 128 1.18 -6.88 12.92
CA ARG A 128 0.80 -6.70 11.52
C ARG A 128 1.29 -7.83 10.62
N LEU A 129 2.56 -8.24 10.78
CA LEU A 129 3.14 -9.32 9.97
C LEU A 129 2.48 -10.68 10.22
N ASN A 130 1.83 -10.87 11.37
CA ASN A 130 1.09 -12.10 11.69
C ASN A 130 -0.34 -12.13 11.13
N LEU A 131 -0.87 -11.02 10.60
CA LEU A 131 -2.19 -10.98 9.98
C LEU A 131 -2.25 -11.87 8.73
N GLN A 132 -3.37 -12.55 8.52
CA GLN A 132 -3.56 -13.52 7.45
C GLN A 132 -4.36 -12.92 6.29
N PHE A 133 -3.87 -13.13 5.06
CA PHE A 133 -4.59 -12.74 3.84
C PHE A 133 -5.93 -13.48 3.74
N GLY A 134 -7.00 -12.73 3.47
CA GLY A 134 -8.38 -13.22 3.37
C GLY A 134 -9.09 -13.47 4.70
N ALA A 135 -8.40 -13.41 5.84
CA ALA A 135 -9.03 -13.48 7.16
C ALA A 135 -8.96 -12.13 7.89
N ASP A 136 -7.76 -11.53 7.95
CA ASP A 136 -7.50 -10.28 8.65
C ASP A 136 -7.27 -9.09 7.72
N ILE A 137 -6.63 -9.33 6.57
CA ILE A 137 -6.35 -8.32 5.52
C ILE A 137 -6.87 -8.78 4.16
N PRO A 138 -7.24 -7.87 3.25
CA PRO A 138 -7.76 -8.23 1.92
C PRO A 138 -6.82 -9.15 1.14
N ARG A 139 -7.38 -10.07 0.34
CA ARG A 139 -6.56 -10.81 -0.63
C ARG A 139 -6.15 -9.87 -1.75
N LEU A 140 -4.88 -9.95 -2.14
CA LEU A 140 -4.40 -9.25 -3.33
C LEU A 140 -4.93 -9.94 -4.59
N ASP A 141 -5.21 -9.14 -5.61
CA ASP A 141 -5.53 -9.58 -6.96
C ASP A 141 -4.24 -9.84 -7.75
N ASP A 142 -4.09 -11.00 -8.40
CA ASP A 142 -2.84 -11.50 -9.00
C ASP A 142 -2.20 -10.59 -10.08
N ILE A 143 -2.86 -9.50 -10.45
CA ILE A 143 -2.35 -8.50 -11.40
C ILE A 143 -1.29 -7.55 -10.84
N TRP A 144 -1.02 -7.57 -9.53
CA TRP A 144 -0.13 -6.62 -8.85
C TRP A 144 1.36 -6.78 -9.22
#